data_AF-A0A1C7MBI4-F1
#
_entry.id   AF-A0A1C7MBI4-F1
#
_cell.length_a   1.000
_cell.length_b   1.000
_cell.length_c   1.000
_cell.angle_alpha   90.00
_cell.angle_beta   90.00
_cell.angle_gamma   90.00
#
_symmetry.space_group_name_H-M   'P 1'
#
loop_
_entity.id
_entity.type
_entity.pdbx_description
1 polymer ?
#
loop_
_entity_poly.entity_id
_entity_poly.type
_entity_poly.pdbx_seq_one_letter_code
_entity_poly.pdbx_strand_id
1 'polypeptide(L)'
;MSKPIAVSVFVVSPDTRSERRFDLHITVEQLKVPIDISVGARCEVETDEPGFHKRGTVRFVGPTKFAKTGIWVGIEYDEPIGKNDGSVQGERYFTCQQNFGVFIRPDRVKVGDYPVEEINFDDEEM
;
A
#
# COMPACT_ATOMS: atom_id res chain seq x y z
N MET A 1 -33.81 23.40 10.33
CA MET A 1 -32.92 22.22 10.30
C MET A 1 -32.23 22.19 8.95
N SER A 2 -30.90 22.26 8.92
CA SER A 2 -30.11 22.21 7.67
C SER A 2 -30.23 20.82 7.04
N LYS A 3 -30.58 20.74 5.75
CA LYS A 3 -30.53 19.47 5.01
C LYS A 3 -29.08 18.99 4.94
N PRO A 4 -28.80 17.68 5.09
CA PRO A 4 -27.46 17.16 4.89
C PRO A 4 -27.05 17.37 3.43
N ILE A 5 -25.84 17.92 3.24
CA ILE A 5 -25.21 18.08 1.93
C ILE A 5 -24.72 16.69 1.53
N ALA A 6 -25.29 16.12 0.46
CA ALA A 6 -24.78 14.89 -0.12
C ALA A 6 -23.59 15.24 -1.02
N VAL A 7 -22.41 14.72 -0.70
CA VAL A 7 -21.21 14.81 -1.55
C VAL A 7 -21.10 13.49 -2.31
N SER A 8 -21.36 13.51 -3.61
CA SER A 8 -21.14 12.36 -4.48
C SER A 8 -19.70 12.38 -4.99
N VAL A 9 -18.86 11.47 -4.47
CA VAL A 9 -17.49 11.30 -4.94
C VAL A 9 -17.47 10.21 -6.01
N PHE A 10 -17.22 10.60 -7.26
CA PHE A 10 -16.99 9.67 -8.36
C PHE A 10 -15.49 9.45 -8.52
N VAL A 11 -14.99 8.28 -8.15
CA VAL A 11 -13.60 7.89 -8.43
C VAL A 11 -13.58 7.03 -9.67
N VAL A 12 -13.12 7.58 -10.79
CA VAL A 12 -12.88 6.81 -12.02
C VAL A 12 -11.41 6.39 -12.01
N SER A 13 -11.14 5.16 -11.57
CA SER A 13 -9.83 4.51 -11.79
C SER A 13 -9.90 3.77 -13.11
N PRO A 14 -9.01 4.02 -14.09
CA PRO A 14 -8.98 3.28 -15.35
C PRO A 14 -8.83 1.77 -15.12
N ASP A 15 -8.14 1.39 -14.05
CA ASP A 15 -7.85 -0.01 -13.76
C ASP A 15 -8.15 -0.31 -12.29
N THR A 16 -9.23 -1.06 -12.05
CA THR A 16 -9.34 -2.10 -11.02
C THR A 16 -10.76 -2.66 -11.10
N ARG A 17 -10.86 -3.88 -11.62
CA ARG A 17 -12.09 -4.69 -11.64
C ARG A 17 -12.38 -5.22 -10.23
N SER A 18 -12.62 -4.31 -9.28
CA SER A 18 -13.10 -4.62 -7.95
C SER A 18 -14.29 -3.73 -7.67
N GLU A 19 -15.48 -4.32 -7.66
CA GLU A 19 -16.70 -3.67 -7.22
C GLU A 19 -16.47 -3.16 -5.79
N ARG A 20 -16.29 -1.85 -5.67
CA ARG A 20 -16.13 -1.17 -4.38
C ARG A 20 -17.51 -1.17 -3.71
N ARG A 21 -17.69 -1.97 -2.66
CA ARG A 21 -18.81 -1.76 -1.74
C ARG A 21 -18.55 -0.45 -1.01
N PHE A 22 -19.35 0.57 -1.32
CA PHE A 22 -19.26 1.86 -0.67
C PHE A 22 -19.75 1.72 0.78
N ASP A 23 -18.87 2.01 1.74
CA ASP A 23 -19.28 2.24 3.12
C ASP A 23 -19.91 3.64 3.20
N LEU A 24 -21.19 3.69 3.54
CA LEU A 24 -21.97 4.93 3.69
C LEU A 24 -21.42 5.87 4.78
N HIS A 25 -20.50 5.40 5.64
CA HIS A 25 -19.93 6.16 6.75
C HIS A 25 -18.46 6.53 6.56
N ILE A 26 -17.88 6.31 5.37
CA ILE A 26 -16.49 6.71 5.12
C ILE A 26 -16.34 8.24 5.28
N THR A 27 -15.44 8.68 6.15
CA THR A 27 -15.22 10.11 6.39
C THR A 27 -14.21 10.69 5.39
N VAL A 28 -14.28 12.01 5.15
CA VAL A 28 -13.28 12.71 4.33
C VAL A 28 -11.86 12.51 4.86
N GLU A 29 -11.71 12.43 6.18
CA GLU A 29 -10.43 12.17 6.84
C GLU A 29 -9.89 10.77 6.52
N GLN A 30 -10.74 9.75 6.46
CA GLN A 30 -10.37 8.40 6.05
C GLN A 30 -10.07 8.28 4.54
N LEU A 31 -10.53 9.24 3.73
CA LEU A 31 -10.23 9.36 2.31
C LEU A 31 -8.96 10.15 2.01
N LYS A 32 -8.38 10.85 3.00
CA LYS A 32 -7.07 11.50 2.87
C LYS A 32 -5.95 10.47 2.91
N VAL A 33 -5.97 9.51 1.99
CA VAL A 33 -4.73 8.86 1.57
C VAL A 33 -3.84 9.98 1.04
N PRO A 34 -2.52 10.00 1.36
CA PRO A 34 -1.62 10.92 0.69
C PRO A 34 -1.89 10.81 -0.80
N ILE A 35 -2.17 11.95 -1.45
CA ILE A 35 -2.75 12.05 -2.81
C ILE A 35 -1.87 11.34 -3.87
N ASP A 36 -0.68 10.91 -3.47
CA ASP A 36 0.42 10.47 -4.30
C ASP A 36 0.64 8.94 -4.23
N ILE A 37 -0.05 8.21 -3.34
CA ILE A 37 0.08 6.73 -3.26
C ILE A 37 -0.77 6.06 -4.33
N SER A 38 -0.13 5.78 -5.46
CA SER A 38 -0.73 5.10 -6.62
C SER A 38 -0.09 3.74 -6.85
N VAL A 39 -0.87 2.79 -7.38
CA VAL A 39 -0.34 1.48 -7.79
C VAL A 39 0.72 1.68 -8.87
N GLY A 40 1.85 0.98 -8.73
CA GLY A 40 3.04 1.11 -9.58
C GLY A 40 4.05 2.12 -9.05
N ALA A 41 3.70 2.98 -8.08
CA ALA A 41 4.63 3.93 -7.50
C ALA A 41 5.74 3.22 -6.71
N ARG A 42 6.95 3.79 -6.78
CA ARG A 42 8.07 3.42 -5.92
C ARG A 42 7.90 4.05 -4.55
N CYS A 43 8.24 3.29 -3.52
CA CYS A 43 8.06 3.72 -2.15
C CYS A 43 9.11 3.15 -1.20
N GLU A 44 9.23 3.80 -0.06
CA GLU A 44 9.93 3.32 1.12
C GLU A 44 8.95 3.24 2.30
N VAL A 45 9.04 2.15 3.06
CA VAL A 45 8.27 1.95 4.30
C VAL A 45 9.10 2.43 5.49
N GLU A 46 8.51 3.30 6.30
CA GLU A 46 9.15 3.78 7.52
C GLU A 46 9.42 2.64 8.51
N THR A 47 10.65 2.58 9.02
CA THR A 47 11.11 1.58 9.97
C THR A 47 11.99 2.22 11.05
N ASP A 48 11.95 1.67 12.26
CA ASP A 48 12.75 2.15 13.40
C ASP A 48 14.17 1.53 13.42
N GLU A 49 14.49 0.70 12.42
CA GLU A 49 15.76 0.00 12.25
C GLU A 49 16.77 0.90 11.53
N PRO A 50 17.82 1.41 12.21
CA PRO A 50 18.77 2.33 11.59
C PRO A 50 19.55 1.65 10.46
N GLY A 51 19.70 2.33 9.33
CA GLY A 51 20.46 1.84 8.18
C GLY A 51 19.76 0.75 7.36
N PHE A 52 18.51 0.41 7.67
CA PHE A 52 17.75 -0.59 6.92
C PHE A 52 16.60 0.06 6.15
N HIS A 53 16.65 -0.01 4.81
CA HIS A 53 15.70 0.65 3.93
C HIS A 53 14.73 -0.37 3.32
N LYS A 54 13.45 -0.29 3.70
CA LYS A 54 12.42 -1.21 3.21
C LYS A 54 11.75 -0.63 1.97
N ARG A 55 12.41 -0.76 0.82
CA ARG A 55 11.93 -0.24 -0.47
C ARG A 55 11.13 -1.26 -1.26
N GLY A 56 10.25 -0.75 -2.11
CA GLY A 56 9.39 -1.60 -2.92
C GLY A 56 8.48 -0.83 -3.86
N THR A 57 7.54 -1.57 -4.42
CA THR A 57 6.53 -1.09 -5.36
C THR A 57 5.14 -1.21 -4.76
N VAL A 58 4.35 -0.15 -4.83
CA VAL A 58 2.92 -0.20 -4.46
C VAL A 58 2.18 -1.11 -5.45
N ARG A 59 1.56 -2.17 -4.95
CA ARG A 59 0.77 -3.12 -5.74
C ARG A 59 -0.74 -3.07 -5.47
N PHE A 60 -1.13 -2.48 -4.35
CA PHE A 60 -2.52 -2.36 -3.94
C PHE A 60 -2.74 -1.11 -3.08
N VAL A 61 -3.86 -0.42 -3.27
CA VAL A 61 -4.32 0.66 -2.38
C VAL A 61 -5.82 0.51 -2.20
N GLY A 62 -6.27 0.20 -0.99
CA GLY A 62 -7.71 0.01 -0.77
C GLY A 62 -8.09 -0.63 0.56
N PRO A 63 -9.39 -0.85 0.78
CA PRO A 63 -9.90 -1.64 1.89
C PRO A 63 -9.53 -3.12 1.73
N THR A 64 -9.43 -3.85 2.84
CA THR A 64 -9.08 -5.27 2.84
C THR A 64 -10.09 -6.09 3.65
N LYS A 65 -10.24 -7.38 3.35
CA LYS A 65 -11.14 -8.29 4.10
C LYS A 65 -10.63 -8.59 5.51
N PHE A 66 -9.31 -8.54 5.71
CA PHE A 66 -8.70 -8.84 7.01
C PHE A 66 -8.81 -7.67 8.00
N ALA A 67 -9.08 -6.45 7.51
CA ALA A 67 -9.24 -5.27 8.36
C ALA A 67 -10.68 -4.79 8.35
N LYS A 68 -11.22 -4.45 9.53
CA LYS A 68 -12.58 -3.93 9.66
C LYS A 68 -12.75 -2.56 8.99
N THR A 69 -11.71 -1.72 9.02
CA THR A 69 -11.77 -0.33 8.55
C THR A 69 -10.45 0.19 8.00
N GLY A 70 -10.59 1.25 7.20
CA GLY A 70 -9.48 2.06 6.69
C GLY A 70 -8.80 1.46 5.47
N ILE A 71 -7.97 2.29 4.86
CA ILE A 71 -7.17 1.93 3.69
C ILE A 71 -5.89 1.22 4.13
N TRP A 72 -5.46 0.28 3.31
CA TRP A 72 -4.16 -0.38 3.38
C TRP A 72 -3.45 -0.26 2.04
N VAL A 73 -2.13 -0.21 2.12
CA VAL A 73 -1.23 -0.22 0.97
C VAL A 73 -0.56 -1.59 0.93
N GLY A 74 -0.81 -2.34 -0.14
CA GLY A 74 -0.07 -3.56 -0.43
C GLY A 74 1.20 -3.20 -1.19
N ILE A 75 2.35 -3.63 -0.67
CA ILE A 75 3.67 -3.36 -1.22
C ILE A 75 4.34 -4.69 -1.54
N GLU A 76 4.95 -4.78 -2.72
CA GLU A 76 5.95 -5.79 -3.03
C GLU A 76 7.32 -5.17 -2.75
N TYR A 77 8.00 -5.66 -1.71
CA TYR A 77 9.38 -5.24 -1.41
C TYR A 77 10.34 -5.71 -2.50
N ASP A 78 11.49 -5.06 -2.60
CA ASP A 78 12.55 -5.48 -3.51
C ASP A 78 13.28 -6.74 -3.00
N GLU A 79 13.22 -6.98 -1.69
CA GLU A 79 13.88 -8.07 -0.96
C GLU A 79 12.85 -8.97 -0.22
N PRO A 80 13.20 -10.22 0.14
CA PRO A 80 12.30 -11.18 0.80
C PRO A 80 12.06 -10.88 2.30
N ILE A 81 11.76 -9.62 2.62
CA ILE A 81 11.62 -9.08 3.99
C ILE A 81 10.15 -8.78 4.37
N GLY A 82 9.23 -9.20 3.50
CA GLY A 82 7.78 -9.14 3.67
C GLY A 82 7.22 -10.31 4.48
N LYS A 83 5.90 -10.47 4.39
CA LYS A 83 5.12 -11.42 5.21
C LYS A 83 4.22 -12.35 4.40
N ASN A 84 3.99 -12.05 3.12
CA ASN A 84 3.05 -12.76 2.27
C ASN A 84 3.48 -12.75 0.80
N ASP A 85 2.66 -13.37 -0.05
CA ASP A 85 2.81 -13.47 -1.51
C ASP A 85 1.77 -12.58 -2.25
N GLY A 86 1.23 -11.57 -1.57
CA GLY A 86 0.11 -10.75 -2.03
C GLY A 86 -1.28 -11.29 -1.65
N SER A 87 -1.35 -12.40 -0.90
CA SER A 87 -2.58 -12.91 -0.30
C SER A 87 -2.57 -12.85 1.24
N VAL A 88 -3.74 -12.66 1.85
CA VAL A 88 -3.92 -12.68 3.31
C VAL A 88 -5.23 -13.41 3.63
N GLN A 89 -5.17 -14.43 4.48
CA GLN A 89 -6.32 -15.26 4.88
C GLN A 89 -7.10 -15.85 3.68
N GLY A 90 -6.38 -16.27 2.64
CA GLY A 90 -6.96 -16.86 1.43
C GLY A 90 -7.51 -15.87 0.41
N GLU A 91 -7.54 -14.56 0.73
CA GLU A 91 -7.90 -13.52 -0.24
C GLU A 91 -6.65 -13.01 -0.95
N ARG A 92 -6.66 -13.00 -2.28
CA ARG A 92 -5.58 -12.42 -3.11
C ARG A 92 -5.89 -10.96 -3.47
N TYR A 93 -4.93 -10.08 -3.24
CA TYR A 93 -5.02 -8.66 -3.57
C TYR A 93 -4.03 -8.27 -4.68
N PHE A 94 -2.84 -8.87 -4.66
CA PHE A 94 -1.81 -8.75 -5.70
C PHE A 94 -1.00 -10.05 -5.77
N THR A 95 -0.04 -10.14 -6.68
CA THR A 95 0.82 -11.31 -6.85
C THR A 95 2.28 -10.88 -6.76
N CYS A 96 3.04 -11.55 -5.90
CA CYS A 96 4.49 -11.43 -5.78
C CYS A 96 5.05 -12.76 -5.23
N GLN A 97 6.37 -12.87 -5.08
CA GLN A 97 6.98 -14.03 -4.46
C GLN A 97 6.66 -14.10 -2.95
N GLN A 98 6.71 -15.31 -2.39
CA GLN A 98 6.52 -15.50 -0.95
C GLN A 98 7.57 -14.70 -0.16
N ASN A 99 7.12 -14.00 0.87
CA ASN A 99 7.90 -13.08 1.69
C ASN A 99 8.31 -11.77 1.00
N PHE A 100 7.73 -11.41 -0.15
CA PHE A 100 7.94 -10.09 -0.74
C PHE A 100 6.77 -9.14 -0.46
N GLY A 101 5.57 -9.68 -0.26
CA GLY A 101 4.37 -8.91 -0.03
C GLY A 101 4.23 -8.44 1.42
N VAL A 102 3.75 -7.21 1.60
CA VAL A 102 3.33 -6.67 2.91
C VAL A 102 2.09 -5.78 2.76
N PHE A 103 1.34 -5.61 3.84
CA PHE A 103 0.30 -4.59 3.95
C PHE A 103 0.67 -3.60 5.04
N ILE A 104 0.70 -2.31 4.68
CA ILE A 104 1.13 -1.20 5.54
C ILE A 104 0.02 -0.12 5.55
N ARG A 105 -0.08 0.64 6.64
CA ARG A 105 -0.99 1.79 6.71
C ARG A 105 -0.40 2.97 5.91
N PRO A 106 -1.23 3.76 5.21
CA PRO A 106 -0.74 4.82 4.31
C PRO A 106 0.22 5.83 4.96
N ASP A 107 0.08 6.13 6.25
CA ASP A 107 0.91 7.05 7.02
C ASP A 107 2.37 6.62 7.14
N ARG A 108 2.67 5.32 6.95
CA ARG A 108 4.04 4.78 7.00
C ARG A 108 4.65 4.53 5.63
N VAL A 109 4.00 4.99 4.56
CA VAL A 109 4.47 4.82 3.18
C VAL A 109 4.88 6.16 2.62
N LYS A 110 6.16 6.28 2.24
CA LYS A 110 6.68 7.45 1.53
C LYS A 110 6.85 7.08 0.06
N VAL A 111 6.14 7.78 -0.82
CA VAL A 111 6.24 7.61 -2.27
C VAL A 111 7.25 8.62 -2.82
N GLY A 112 8.05 8.21 -3.80
CA GLY A 112 9.08 9.07 -4.36
C GLY A 112 10.05 8.32 -5.27
N ASP A 113 11.18 8.95 -5.55
CA ASP A 113 12.28 8.34 -6.29
C ASP A 113 13.08 7.40 -5.36
N TYR A 114 12.55 6.19 -5.20
CA TYR A 114 13.14 5.11 -4.41
C TYR A 114 13.55 3.97 -5.36
N PRO A 115 14.65 4.11 -6.11
CA PRO A 115 15.14 3.04 -6.97
C PRO A 115 15.48 1.80 -6.15
N VAL A 116 15.49 0.65 -6.82
CA VAL A 116 16.01 -0.61 -6.24
C VAL A 116 17.47 -0.36 -5.88
N GLU A 117 17.86 -0.69 -4.65
CA GLU A 117 19.27 -0.62 -4.26
C GLU A 117 20.01 -1.79 -4.92
N GLU A 118 21.04 -1.48 -5.69
CA GLU A 118 21.97 -2.51 -6.16
C GLU A 118 22.83 -2.91 -4.96
N ILE A 119 22.68 -4.14 -4.48
CA ILE A 119 23.53 -4.68 -3.43
C ILE A 119 24.94 -4.77 -4.00
N ASN A 120 25.84 -3.91 -3.52
CA ASN A 120 27.27 -4.02 -3.82
C ASN A 120 27.83 -5.19 -3.01
N PHE A 121 28.00 -6.34 -3.67
CA PHE A 121 28.62 -7.53 -3.08
C PHE A 121 30.08 -7.32 -2.65
N ASP A 122 30.68 -6.18 -2.98
CA ASP A 122 32.05 -5.81 -2.59
C ASP A 122 32.16 -5.36 -1.12
N ASP A 123 31.05 -5.03 -0.45
CA ASP A 123 31.04 -4.58 0.95
C ASP A 123 30.89 -5.74 1.97
N GLU A 124 30.74 -7.00 1.52
CA GLU A 124 30.63 -8.20 2.37
C GLU A 124 31.97 -8.89 2.70
N GLU A 125 33.13 -8.33 2.33
CA GLU A 125 34.44 -8.76 2.85
C GLU A 125 34.94 -7.86 3.99
N MET A 126 34.40 -8.05 5.21
CA MET A 126 35.06 -7.65 6.47
C MET A 126 34.75 -8.60 7.63
#